data_AF-A0A6L7YEV2-F1
#
_entry.id   AF-A0A6L7YEV2-F1
#
_cell.length_a   1.000
_cell.length_b   1.000
_cell.length_c   1.000
_cell.angle_alpha   90.00
_cell.angle_beta   90.00
_cell.angle_gamma   90.00
#
_symmetry.space_group_name_H-M   'P 1'
#
loop_
_entity.id
_entity.type
_entity.pdbx_description
1 polymer ?
#
loop_
_entity_poly.entity_id
_entity_poly.type
_entity_poly.pdbx_seq_one_letter_code
_entity_poly.pdbx_strand_id
1 'polypeptide(L)'
;MSARNGATLRVIPLGGLGEIGRNMMLYEQGDDVIAVDVGLMFPEEEMPGVDLVIPDLRYLLRDPERLRAVFLTHGHEDHIGALPFLMRALRDHGEALPPVFCTQLTRG
;
A
#
# COMPACT_ATOMS: atom_id res chain seq x y z
N MET A 1 -17.72 15.78 11.04
CA MET A 1 -16.75 15.44 9.98
C MET A 1 -17.16 16.20 8.73
N SER A 2 -16.27 17.00 8.13
CA SER A 2 -16.57 17.64 6.84
C SER A 2 -16.67 16.54 5.78
N ALA A 3 -17.77 16.47 5.03
CA ALA A 3 -17.91 15.52 3.93
C ALA A 3 -16.74 15.68 2.95
N ARG A 4 -16.09 14.57 2.58
CA ARG A 4 -15.02 14.59 1.56
C ARG A 4 -15.67 14.91 0.22
N ASN A 5 -15.16 15.91 -0.49
CA ASN A 5 -15.67 16.27 -1.81
C ASN A 5 -15.40 15.13 -2.80
N GLY A 6 -16.44 14.45 -3.29
CA GLY A 6 -16.33 13.34 -4.25
C GLY A 6 -15.76 13.74 -5.62
N ALA A 7 -15.65 15.04 -5.92
CA ALA A 7 -15.07 15.51 -7.19
C ALA A 7 -13.53 15.59 -7.20
N THR A 8 -12.87 15.59 -6.04
CA THR A 8 -11.42 15.80 -5.94
C THR A 8 -10.68 14.46 -5.81
N LEU A 9 -9.78 14.19 -6.76
CA LEU A 9 -8.81 13.10 -6.66
C LEU A 9 -7.59 13.55 -5.85
N ARG A 10 -7.20 12.75 -4.86
CA ARG A 10 -6.00 12.94 -4.05
C ARG A 10 -5.00 11.84 -4.39
N VAL A 11 -3.77 12.23 -4.73
CA VAL A 11 -2.66 11.32 -4.99
C VAL A 11 -1.70 11.41 -3.82
N ILE A 12 -1.47 10.28 -3.15
CA ILE A 12 -0.78 10.25 -1.85
C ILE A 12 0.31 9.17 -1.91
N PRO A 13 1.59 9.56 -2.13
CA PRO A 13 2.70 8.62 -2.06
C PRO A 13 2.97 8.25 -0.60
N LEU A 14 2.97 6.96 -0.30
CA LEU A 14 3.37 6.40 1.01
C LEU A 14 4.77 5.77 0.98
N GLY A 15 5.38 5.68 -0.20
CA GLY A 15 6.77 5.30 -0.43
C GLY A 15 7.12 5.35 -1.93
N GLY A 16 8.42 5.29 -2.24
CA GLY A 16 8.93 5.36 -3.63
C GLY A 16 9.05 6.77 -4.23
N LEU A 17 8.78 7.83 -3.44
CA LEU A 17 8.99 9.23 -3.87
C LEU A 17 10.17 9.83 -3.11
N GLY A 18 11.24 10.19 -3.83
CA GLY A 18 12.47 10.72 -3.24
C GLY A 18 13.39 9.64 -2.63
N GLU A 19 13.04 8.37 -2.83
CA GLU A 19 13.78 7.17 -2.40
C GLU A 19 13.64 6.06 -3.46
N ILE A 20 14.49 5.03 -3.40
CA ILE A 20 14.36 3.82 -4.21
C ILE A 20 13.80 2.71 -3.32
N GLY A 21 12.71 2.09 -3.76
CA GLY A 21 12.06 1.01 -3.04
C GLY A 21 10.74 1.42 -2.39
N ARG A 22 10.08 0.46 -1.73
CA ARG A 22 8.87 0.70 -0.92
C ARG A 22 7.75 1.38 -1.70
N ASN A 23 7.61 1.10 -2.99
CA ASN A 23 6.63 1.78 -3.83
C ASN A 23 5.21 1.52 -3.30
N MET A 24 4.48 2.59 -3.01
CA MET A 24 3.08 2.54 -2.63
C MET A 24 2.43 3.90 -2.89
N MET A 25 1.51 3.95 -3.85
CA MET A 25 0.77 5.16 -4.18
C MET A 25 -0.72 4.95 -3.94
N LEU A 26 -1.33 5.83 -3.15
CA LEU A 26 -2.77 5.84 -2.96
C LEU A 26 -3.45 6.84 -3.89
N TYR A 27 -4.57 6.41 -4.44
CA TYR A 27 -5.52 7.27 -5.12
C TYR A 27 -6.80 7.29 -4.31
N GLU A 28 -7.16 8.46 -3.81
CA GLU A 28 -8.31 8.66 -2.94
C GLU A 28 -9.31 9.61 -3.60
N GLN A 29 -10.58 9.20 -3.67
CA GLN A 29 -11.68 10.03 -4.14
C GLN A 29 -12.91 9.79 -3.28
N GLY A 30 -13.44 10.84 -2.66
CA GLY A 30 -14.54 10.71 -1.69
C GLY A 30 -14.15 9.74 -0.55
N ASP A 31 -14.95 8.70 -0.37
CA ASP A 31 -14.73 7.68 0.66
C ASP A 31 -13.96 6.46 0.15
N ASP A 32 -13.57 6.42 -1.12
CA ASP A 32 -12.88 5.28 -1.70
C ASP A 32 -11.38 5.55 -1.84
N VAL A 33 -10.59 4.50 -1.59
CA VAL A 33 -9.14 4.49 -1.77
C VAL A 33 -8.75 3.25 -2.57
N ILE A 34 -7.88 3.41 -3.56
CA ILE A 34 -7.15 2.30 -4.17
C ILE A 34 -5.65 2.47 -3.89
N ALA A 35 -4.95 1.36 -3.76
CA ALA A 35 -3.49 1.33 -3.69
C ALA A 35 -2.92 0.81 -5.01
N VAL A 36 -1.88 1.47 -5.50
CA VAL A 36 -1.01 0.98 -6.57
C VAL A 36 0.33 0.65 -5.95
N ASP A 37 0.70 -0.62 -6.07
CA ASP A 37 1.83 -1.28 -5.44
C ASP A 37 1.82 -1.23 -3.90
N VAL A 38 2.48 -2.21 -3.29
CA VAL A 38 2.70 -2.35 -1.85
C VAL A 38 4.07 -2.98 -1.66
N GLY A 39 5.10 -2.22 -1.97
CA GLY A 39 6.49 -2.66 -2.02
C GLY A 39 7.22 -2.62 -0.69
N LEU A 40 8.33 -3.34 -0.59
CA LEU A 40 9.31 -3.19 0.49
C LEU A 40 10.57 -2.47 0.02
N MET A 41 11.44 -2.10 0.95
CA MET A 41 12.81 -1.65 0.69
C MET A 41 13.75 -2.48 1.55
N PHE A 42 14.93 -2.80 1.01
CA PHE A 42 15.99 -3.42 1.78
C PHE A 42 16.65 -2.38 2.70
N PRO A 43 17.03 -2.78 3.93
CA PRO A 43 17.67 -1.90 4.90
C PRO A 43 19.04 -1.39 4.42
N GLU A 44 19.43 -0.21 4.89
CA GLU A 44 20.77 0.36 4.69
C GLU A 44 21.78 -0.26 5.69
N GLU A 45 23.09 -0.10 5.45
CA GLU A 45 24.15 -0.67 6.29
C GLU A 45 24.08 -0.16 7.75
N GLU A 46 23.53 1.03 7.95
CA GLU A 46 23.34 1.69 9.24
C GLU A 46 22.11 1.19 10.03
N MET A 47 21.38 0.20 9.51
CA MET A 47 20.17 -0.37 10.13
C MET A 47 20.38 -1.81 10.65
N PRO A 48 21.28 -2.04 11.62
CA PRO A 48 21.55 -3.38 12.11
C PRO A 48 20.32 -3.99 12.80
N GLY A 49 19.99 -5.23 12.43
CA GLY A 49 18.86 -5.98 12.96
C GLY A 49 17.51 -5.69 12.29
N VAL A 50 17.48 -4.83 11.28
CA VAL A 50 16.31 -4.64 10.41
C VAL A 50 16.46 -5.59 9.21
N ASP A 51 15.45 -6.39 8.92
CA ASP A 51 15.43 -7.26 7.74
C ASP A 51 14.78 -6.56 6.52
N LEU A 52 13.71 -5.80 6.77
CA LEU A 52 12.86 -5.18 5.75
C LEU A 52 12.32 -3.84 6.22
N VAL A 53 12.19 -2.88 5.31
CA VAL A 53 11.49 -1.61 5.54
C VAL A 53 10.22 -1.58 4.68
N ILE A 54 9.06 -1.28 5.29
CA ILE A 54 7.75 -1.27 4.61
C ILE A 54 7.07 0.11 4.70
N PRO A 55 6.07 0.41 3.84
CA PRO A 55 5.37 1.69 3.87
C PRO A 55 4.63 1.89 5.19
N ASP A 56 4.44 3.16 5.57
CA ASP A 56 3.64 3.48 6.75
C ASP A 56 2.13 3.33 6.46
N LEU A 57 1.56 2.24 6.97
CA LEU A 57 0.17 1.87 6.72
C LEU A 57 -0.85 2.66 7.56
N ARG A 58 -0.41 3.53 8.50
CA ARG A 58 -1.32 4.25 9.42
C ARG A 58 -2.39 5.06 8.70
N TYR A 59 -2.10 5.56 7.49
CA TYR A 59 -3.07 6.29 6.68
C TYR A 59 -4.30 5.43 6.34
N LEU A 60 -4.08 4.18 5.91
CA LEU A 60 -5.13 3.21 5.57
C LEU A 60 -5.79 2.67 6.84
N LEU A 61 -4.99 2.31 7.85
CA LEU A 61 -5.49 1.65 9.06
C LEU A 61 -6.36 2.55 9.97
N ARG A 62 -6.34 3.87 9.74
CA ARG A 62 -7.27 4.80 10.40
C ARG A 62 -8.73 4.56 9.96
N ASP A 63 -8.94 4.12 8.72
CA ASP A 63 -10.25 3.92 8.12
C ASP A 63 -10.15 2.83 7.03
N PRO A 64 -9.95 1.57 7.43
CA PRO A 64 -9.47 0.53 6.54
C PRO A 64 -10.54 -0.02 5.59
N GLU A 65 -11.84 0.13 5.93
CA GLU A 65 -12.99 -0.20 5.07
C GLU A 65 -13.01 0.56 3.73
N ARG A 66 -12.28 1.68 3.65
CA ARG A 66 -12.19 2.53 2.46
C ARG A 66 -11.28 1.97 1.37
N LEU A 67 -10.41 1.01 1.69
CA LEU A 67 -9.53 0.40 0.70
C LEU A 67 -10.31 -0.57 -0.19
N ARG A 68 -10.56 -0.19 -1.44
CA ARG A 68 -11.39 -0.95 -2.37
C ARG A 68 -10.64 -1.98 -3.19
N ALA A 69 -9.37 -1.71 -3.49
CA ALA A 69 -8.55 -2.58 -4.32
C ALA A 69 -7.06 -2.27 -4.15
N VAL A 70 -6.24 -3.29 -4.43
CA VAL A 70 -4.81 -3.15 -4.65
C VAL A 70 -4.50 -3.54 -6.09
N PHE A 71 -3.72 -2.71 -6.79
CA PHE A 71 -3.20 -3.00 -8.13
C PHE A 71 -1.69 -3.17 -8.02
N LEU A 72 -1.17 -4.31 -8.48
CA LEU A 72 0.27 -4.57 -8.56
C LEU A 72 0.71 -4.41 -10.00
N THR A 73 1.69 -3.54 -10.23
CA THR A 73 2.19 -3.22 -11.57
C THR A 73 3.02 -4.36 -12.14
N HIS A 74 3.89 -4.97 -11.33
CA HIS A 74 4.74 -6.10 -11.69
C HIS A 74 5.25 -6.82 -10.43
N GLY A 75 6.05 -7.89 -10.60
CA GLY A 75 6.42 -8.82 -9.53
C GLY A 75 7.72 -8.52 -8.77
N HIS A 76 8.33 -7.34 -8.91
CA HIS A 76 9.52 -7.03 -8.11
C HIS A 76 9.16 -6.74 -6.65
N GLU A 77 10.07 -7.07 -5.74
CA GLU A 77 9.91 -6.98 -4.30
C GLU A 77 9.60 -5.56 -3.84
N ASP A 78 10.17 -4.56 -4.50
CA ASP A 78 9.90 -3.16 -4.23
C ASP A 78 8.54 -2.65 -4.72
N HIS A 79 7.73 -3.53 -5.31
CA HIS A 79 6.34 -3.27 -5.70
C HIS A 79 5.33 -4.23 -5.03
N ILE A 80 5.73 -5.44 -4.65
CA ILE A 80 4.80 -6.43 -4.05
C ILE A 80 5.17 -6.87 -2.63
N GLY A 81 6.40 -6.63 -2.20
CA GLY A 81 7.00 -7.29 -1.05
C GLY A 81 6.37 -6.94 0.30
N ALA A 82 5.70 -5.79 0.41
CA ALA A 82 4.97 -5.40 1.61
C ALA A 82 3.49 -5.85 1.61
N LEU A 83 2.98 -6.45 0.53
CA LEU A 83 1.59 -6.90 0.43
C LEU A 83 1.17 -7.86 1.56
N PRO A 84 1.97 -8.86 1.98
CA PRO A 84 1.61 -9.73 3.10
C PRO A 84 1.42 -8.97 4.42
N PHE A 85 2.19 -7.90 4.64
CA PHE A 85 2.12 -7.06 5.84
C PHE A 85 0.85 -6.21 5.84
N LEU A 86 0.49 -5.62 4.70
CA LEU A 86 -0.79 -4.92 4.54
C LEU A 86 -1.96 -5.86 4.80
N MET A 87 -1.97 -7.05 4.20
CA MET A 87 -3.06 -8.02 4.39
C MET A 87 -3.16 -8.51 5.83
N ARG A 88 -2.03 -8.66 6.54
CA ARG A 88 -2.04 -8.99 7.98
C ARG A 88 -2.64 -7.84 8.79
N ALA A 89 -2.19 -6.60 8.56
CA ALA A 89 -2.69 -5.43 9.27
C ALA A 89 -4.20 -5.22 9.06
N LEU A 90 -4.71 -5.39 7.84
CA LEU A 90 -6.17 -5.30 7.57
C LEU A 90 -6.96 -6.37 8.32
N ARG A 91 -6.45 -7.61 8.36
CA ARG A 91 -7.07 -8.70 9.13
C ARG A 91 -7.06 -8.44 10.64
N ASP A 92 -5.95 -7.92 11.18
CA ASP A 92 -5.83 -7.56 12.59
C ASP A 92 -6.82 -6.45 12.98
N HIS A 93 -7.22 -5.62 12.01
CA HIS A 93 -8.24 -4.59 12.14
C HIS A 93 -9.68 -5.09 11.88
N GLY A 94 -9.88 -6.39 11.60
CA GLY A 94 -11.20 -6.99 11.39
C GLY A 94 -11.80 -6.77 9.99
N GLU A 95 -11.02 -6.28 9.04
CA GLU A 95 -11.49 -5.99 7.69
C GLU A 95 -11.41 -7.19 6.74
N ALA A 96 -12.32 -7.23 5.78
CA ALA A 96 -12.20 -8.12 4.63
C ALA A 96 -10.98 -7.72 3.78
N LEU A 97 -10.30 -8.71 3.20
CA LEU A 97 -9.20 -8.42 2.29
C LEU A 97 -9.72 -7.81 0.99
N PRO A 98 -9.14 -6.70 0.51
CA PRO A 98 -9.51 -6.14 -0.78
C PRO A 98 -9.08 -7.07 -1.91
N PRO A 99 -9.76 -7.02 -3.07
CA PRO A 99 -9.28 -7.68 -4.28
C PRO A 99 -7.90 -7.13 -4.68
N VAL A 100 -7.04 -8.03 -5.15
CA VAL A 100 -5.71 -7.72 -5.69
C VAL A 100 -5.72 -8.00 -7.19
N PHE A 101 -5.46 -6.98 -7.99
CA PHE A 101 -5.38 -7.07 -9.45
C PHE A 101 -3.92 -7.02 -9.89
N CYS A 102 -3.51 -7.96 -10.73
CA CYS A 102 -2.15 -8.04 -11.25
C CYS A 102 -2.10 -8.90 -12.52
N THR A 103 -0.97 -8.90 -13.21
CA THR A 103 -0.74 -9.79 -14.36
C THR A 103 -0.52 -11.24 -13.91
N GLN A 104 -0.63 -12.20 -14.84
CA GLN A 104 -0.44 -13.62 -14.54
C GLN A 104 0.92 -13.92 -13.91
N LEU A 105 2.01 -13.33 -14.43
CA LEU A 105 3.35 -13.55 -13.89
C LEU A 105 3.49 -13.00 -12.46
N THR A 106 2.90 -11.84 -12.19
CA THR A 106 2.93 -11.21 -10.85
C THR A 106 2.15 -12.02 -9.81
N ARG A 107 1.12 -12.76 -10.24
CA ARG A 107 0.30 -13.59 -9.36
C ARG A 107 1.03 -14.84 -8.84
N GLY A 108 2.03 -15.33 -9.59
CA GLY A 108 2.66 -16.64 -9.37
C GLY A 108 1.97 -17.74 -10.15
#